data_AF-A0A522RTQ2-F1
#
_entry.id   AF-A0A522RTQ2-F1
#
_cell.length_a   1.000
_cell.length_b   1.000
_cell.length_c   1.000
_cell.angle_alpha   90.00
_cell.angle_beta   90.00
_cell.angle_gamma   90.00
#
_symmetry.space_group_name_H-M   'P 1'
#
loop_
_entity.id
_entity.type
_entity.pdbx_description
1 polymer ?
#
loop_
_entity_poly.entity_id
_entity_poly.type
_entity_poly.pdbx_seq_one_letter_code
_entity_poly.pdbx_strand_id
1 'polypeptide(L)'
;VSISGYHIAEAGANPISQLAFTLSNGFTIVEYYLARGMQIDDFAPNLSFFFSNGMDPEYSVIGRVARRIWARAMRERYGASARSQMLKYHIQTSGRSLHAQEIQFNDIRTTLQALYALFDNCNSLHTNAYDEAITTPTEESVRRAVAIQLIINHELGLNFNENPWQGSYVIEQLTDLVEEAVYKEFEAISDRGGVLGAMDTMYQRGKIQEESLYYEHKKHDGSLPLIGVNTFLPKEHAGETATTIELIRSTEEEKGQQITNVQAFQKARNPLAPSGETGHAHEVDSADAPVKQVHDGHGLRYLQDTARERRNVFEALMEAVKTHSLGQISHALYDVGGEYRRNM
;
A
#
# COMPACT_ATOMS: atom_id res chain seq x y z
N VAL A 1 -1.12 0.26 11.62
CA VAL A 1 -0.50 0.84 10.41
C VAL A 1 -0.12 -0.30 9.48
N SER A 2 -0.42 -0.21 8.18
CA SER A 2 0.07 -1.15 7.18
C SER A 2 1.30 -0.57 6.47
N ILE A 3 2.48 -1.05 6.84
CA ILE A 3 3.77 -0.58 6.32
C ILE A 3 3.97 -1.21 4.94
N SER A 4 3.86 -0.40 3.90
CA SER A 4 3.71 -0.90 2.52
C SER A 4 4.96 -0.67 1.67
N GLY A 5 5.40 -1.76 1.02
CA GLY A 5 6.35 -1.78 -0.08
C GLY A 5 5.71 -1.93 -1.45
N TYR A 6 4.43 -2.34 -1.52
CA TYR A 6 3.74 -2.56 -2.79
C TYR A 6 3.91 -1.37 -3.75
N HIS A 7 3.55 -0.17 -3.29
CA HIS A 7 3.66 1.06 -4.08
C HIS A 7 5.10 1.43 -4.45
N ILE A 8 6.08 1.04 -3.64
CA ILE A 8 7.52 1.26 -3.92
C ILE A 8 7.95 0.40 -5.11
N ALA A 9 7.52 -0.86 -5.15
CA ALA A 9 7.80 -1.77 -6.26
C ALA A 9 7.05 -1.38 -7.53
N GLU A 10 5.75 -1.07 -7.43
CA GLU A 10 4.95 -0.65 -8.59
C GLU A 10 5.49 0.65 -9.22
N ALA A 11 6.16 1.50 -8.44
CA ALA A 11 6.79 2.72 -8.94
C ALA A 11 8.13 2.50 -9.66
N GLY A 12 8.77 1.32 -9.54
CA GLY A 12 10.12 1.18 -10.06
C GLY A 12 10.99 0.12 -9.42
N ALA A 13 10.83 -0.07 -8.11
CA ALA A 13 11.85 -0.71 -7.30
C ALA A 13 11.95 -2.22 -7.55
N ASN A 14 13.18 -2.72 -7.57
CA ASN A 14 13.45 -4.15 -7.53
C ASN A 14 13.08 -4.75 -6.14
N PRO A 15 12.96 -6.08 -6.02
CA PRO A 15 12.54 -6.73 -4.76
C PRO A 15 13.42 -6.40 -3.55
N ILE A 16 14.73 -6.20 -3.73
CA ILE A 16 15.66 -5.85 -2.63
C ILE A 16 15.33 -4.45 -2.10
N SER A 17 15.26 -3.46 -2.99
CA SER A 17 14.94 -2.08 -2.64
C SER A 17 13.54 -1.97 -2.04
N GLN A 18 12.55 -2.69 -2.58
CA GLN A 18 11.22 -2.77 -2.01
C GLN A 18 11.26 -3.25 -0.56
N LEU A 19 11.90 -4.39 -0.30
CA LEU A 19 11.96 -5.00 1.03
C LEU A 19 12.71 -4.11 2.02
N ALA A 20 13.88 -3.61 1.63
CA ALA A 20 14.72 -2.78 2.48
C ALA A 20 14.05 -1.45 2.86
N PHE A 21 13.46 -0.73 1.89
CA PHE A 21 12.76 0.52 2.19
C PHE A 21 11.55 0.30 3.08
N THR A 22 10.81 -0.79 2.85
CA THR A 22 9.63 -1.12 3.66
C THR A 22 10.00 -1.42 5.12
N LEU A 23 11.00 -2.28 5.34
CA LEU A 23 11.45 -2.60 6.70
C LEU A 23 12.07 -1.39 7.39
N SER A 24 12.84 -0.57 6.67
CA SER A 24 13.41 0.68 7.22
C SER A 24 12.30 1.66 7.65
N ASN A 25 11.24 1.81 6.84
CA ASN A 25 10.07 2.60 7.20
C ASN A 25 9.37 2.03 8.45
N GLY A 26 9.27 0.70 8.53
CA GLY A 26 8.72 0.01 9.69
C GLY A 26 9.51 0.26 10.98
N PHE A 27 10.84 0.12 10.93
CA PHE A 27 11.71 0.44 12.07
C PHE A 27 11.67 1.92 12.43
N THR A 28 11.53 2.81 11.44
CA THR A 28 11.35 4.25 11.71
C THR A 28 10.05 4.52 12.49
N ILE A 29 8.95 3.85 12.15
CA ILE A 29 7.69 3.95 12.91
C ILE A 29 7.87 3.40 14.33
N VAL A 30 8.61 2.30 14.50
CA VAL A 30 8.94 1.75 15.83
C VAL A 30 9.69 2.78 16.68
N GLU A 31 10.78 3.33 16.15
CA GLU A 31 11.59 4.34 16.85
C GLU A 31 10.76 5.61 17.16
N TYR A 32 9.84 6.01 16.29
CA TYR A 32 8.91 7.12 16.56
C TYR A 32 7.97 6.85 17.74
N TYR A 33 7.37 5.67 17.83
CA TYR A 33 6.48 5.34 18.95
C TYR A 33 7.25 5.16 20.26
N LEU A 34 8.46 4.60 20.21
CA LEU A 34 9.36 4.55 21.36
C LEU A 34 9.75 5.95 21.84
N ALA A 35 10.08 6.87 20.93
CA ALA A 35 10.39 8.26 21.25
C ALA A 35 9.19 9.02 21.87
N ARG A 36 7.97 8.52 21.65
CA ARG A 36 6.74 9.02 22.29
C ARG A 36 6.46 8.38 23.67
N GLY A 37 7.34 7.49 24.14
CA GLY A 37 7.27 6.84 25.45
C GLY A 37 6.38 5.59 25.48
N MET A 38 5.97 5.05 24.33
CA MET A 38 5.17 3.82 24.26
C MET A 38 6.05 2.59 24.47
N GLN A 39 5.53 1.54 25.11
CA GLN A 39 6.25 0.27 25.21
C GLN A 39 6.14 -0.51 23.90
N ILE A 40 7.22 -1.20 23.51
CA ILE A 40 7.30 -1.92 22.23
C ILE A 40 6.13 -2.90 22.03
N ASP A 41 5.76 -3.62 23.10
CA ASP A 41 4.72 -4.64 23.07
C ASP A 41 3.29 -4.08 23.00
N ASP A 42 3.09 -2.78 23.26
CA ASP A 42 1.77 -2.15 23.16
C ASP A 42 1.36 -1.89 21.71
N PHE A 43 2.33 -1.72 20.81
CA PHE A 43 2.05 -1.33 19.42
C PHE A 43 2.64 -2.26 18.36
N ALA A 44 3.76 -2.94 18.59
CA ALA A 44 4.37 -3.81 17.58
C ALA A 44 3.41 -4.92 17.08
N PRO A 45 2.59 -5.57 17.93
CA PRO A 45 1.58 -6.53 17.46
C PRO A 45 0.50 -5.94 16.55
N ASN A 46 0.35 -4.60 16.52
CA ASN A 46 -0.61 -3.87 15.68
C ASN A 46 -0.02 -3.40 14.34
N LEU A 47 1.27 -3.66 14.11
CA LEU A 47 1.93 -3.41 12.83
C LEU A 47 1.62 -4.56 11.87
N SER A 48 1.26 -4.21 10.64
CA SER A 48 1.15 -5.14 9.52
C SER A 48 2.01 -4.65 8.37
N PHE A 49 2.41 -5.56 7.49
CA PHE A 49 3.21 -5.24 6.32
C PHE A 49 2.45 -5.56 5.03
N PHE A 50 2.83 -4.90 3.95
CA PHE A 50 2.22 -5.11 2.64
C PHE A 50 3.27 -5.07 1.52
N PHE A 51 3.51 -6.20 0.87
CA PHE A 51 4.51 -6.36 -0.20
C PHE A 51 3.85 -6.63 -1.57
N SER A 52 4.56 -6.28 -2.64
CA SER A 52 4.29 -6.74 -4.01
C SER A 52 5.08 -8.02 -4.29
N ASN A 53 4.48 -8.96 -5.04
CA ASN A 53 5.17 -10.12 -5.61
C ASN A 53 5.24 -10.01 -7.13
N GLY A 54 6.46 -9.96 -7.68
CA GLY A 54 6.73 -9.97 -9.12
C GLY A 54 7.32 -11.30 -9.61
N MET A 55 7.99 -11.23 -10.76
CA MET A 55 8.56 -12.40 -11.44
C MET A 55 10.03 -12.68 -11.09
N ASP A 56 10.73 -11.68 -10.52
CA ASP A 56 12.12 -11.81 -10.09
C ASP A 56 12.29 -12.90 -9.02
N PRO A 57 13.43 -13.62 -9.00
CA PRO A 57 13.63 -14.77 -8.12
C PRO A 57 13.52 -14.40 -6.63
N GLU A 58 13.94 -13.21 -6.24
CA GLU A 58 13.95 -12.74 -4.84
C GLU A 58 12.54 -12.67 -4.24
N TYR A 59 11.49 -12.52 -5.06
CA TYR A 59 10.11 -12.58 -4.58
C TYR A 59 9.72 -13.93 -3.98
N SER A 60 10.41 -15.01 -4.36
CA SER A 60 10.18 -16.33 -3.75
C SER A 60 10.60 -16.42 -2.28
N VAL A 61 11.43 -15.48 -1.79
CA VAL A 61 11.99 -15.44 -0.42
C VAL A 61 11.64 -14.16 0.34
N ILE A 62 10.90 -13.22 -0.25
CA ILE A 62 10.70 -11.88 0.33
C ILE A 62 10.06 -11.93 1.74
N GLY A 63 9.08 -12.81 1.94
CA GLY A 63 8.34 -12.93 3.19
C GLY A 63 9.15 -13.59 4.31
N ARG A 64 9.86 -14.69 4.02
CA ARG A 64 10.76 -15.32 4.99
C ARG A 64 11.91 -14.42 5.41
N VAL A 65 12.51 -13.65 4.49
CA VAL A 65 13.56 -12.68 4.83
C VAL A 65 12.99 -11.58 5.70
N ALA A 66 11.84 -10.99 5.34
CA ALA A 66 11.16 -9.98 6.14
C ALA A 66 10.91 -10.47 7.59
N ARG A 67 10.36 -11.69 7.73
CA ARG A 67 10.11 -12.31 9.05
C ARG A 67 11.39 -12.52 9.85
N ARG A 68 12.47 -13.01 9.21
CA ARG A 68 13.74 -13.30 9.89
C ARG A 68 14.41 -12.01 10.40
N ILE A 69 14.48 -10.97 9.56
CA ILE A 69 15.05 -9.67 9.93
C ILE A 69 14.22 -9.04 11.06
N TRP A 70 12.89 -8.99 10.92
CA TRP A 70 12.01 -8.39 11.92
C TRP A 70 12.08 -9.11 13.27
N ALA A 71 11.98 -10.44 13.28
CA ALA A 71 12.05 -11.22 14.51
C ALA A 71 13.40 -11.03 15.23
N ARG A 72 14.51 -11.01 14.48
CA ARG A 72 15.84 -10.75 15.04
C ARG A 72 15.91 -9.36 15.67
N ALA A 73 15.50 -8.32 14.95
CA ALA A 73 15.52 -6.95 15.46
C ALA A 73 14.63 -6.76 16.69
N MET A 74 13.39 -7.27 16.65
CA MET A 74 12.44 -7.19 17.76
C MET A 74 12.98 -7.88 19.02
N ARG A 75 13.61 -9.04 18.87
CA ARG A 75 14.19 -9.78 19.99
C ARG A 75 15.47 -9.14 20.54
N GLU A 76 16.43 -8.87 19.67
CA GLU A 76 17.81 -8.55 20.08
C GLU A 76 18.03 -7.06 20.32
N ARG A 77 17.37 -6.19 19.54
CA ARG A 77 17.49 -4.73 19.69
C ARG A 77 16.44 -4.14 20.60
N TYR A 78 15.19 -4.57 20.47
CA TYR A 78 14.06 -3.97 21.19
C TYR A 78 13.58 -4.77 22.41
N GLY A 79 14.10 -5.99 22.64
CA GLY A 79 13.72 -6.82 23.78
C GLY A 79 12.24 -7.20 23.82
N ALA A 80 11.57 -7.24 22.66
CA ALA A 80 10.13 -7.39 22.55
C ALA A 80 9.67 -8.85 22.75
N SER A 81 8.40 -9.01 23.17
CA SER A 81 7.76 -10.31 23.36
C SER A 81 7.68 -11.15 22.07
N ALA A 82 7.43 -12.44 22.22
CA ALA A 82 7.28 -13.36 21.08
C ALA A 82 6.21 -12.92 20.08
N ARG A 83 5.13 -12.27 20.53
CA ARG A 83 4.06 -11.77 19.65
C ARG A 83 4.55 -10.61 18.79
N SER A 84 5.37 -9.72 19.33
CA SER A 84 5.95 -8.57 18.62
C SER A 84 7.00 -8.99 17.57
N GLN A 85 7.62 -10.15 17.76
CA GLN A 85 8.56 -10.75 16.81
C GLN A 85 7.87 -11.33 15.56
N MET A 86 6.55 -11.56 15.59
CA MET A 86 5.80 -12.16 14.48
C MET A 86 5.39 -11.09 13.45
N LEU A 87 6.20 -10.92 12.41
CA LEU A 87 5.84 -10.07 11.27
C LEU A 87 4.72 -10.72 10.46
N LYS A 88 3.55 -10.08 10.45
CA LYS A 88 2.41 -10.45 9.62
C LYS A 88 2.30 -9.55 8.39
N TYR A 89 2.06 -10.15 7.23
CA TYR A 89 2.03 -9.40 5.98
C TYR A 89 0.96 -9.87 4.99
N HIS A 90 0.49 -8.91 4.20
CA HIS A 90 -0.28 -9.11 2.99
C HIS A 90 0.66 -9.09 1.78
N ILE A 91 0.40 -9.95 0.78
CA ILE A 91 1.02 -9.87 -0.54
C ILE A 91 -0.06 -9.54 -1.57
N GLN A 92 0.27 -8.65 -2.50
CA GLN A 92 -0.48 -8.49 -3.75
C GLN A 92 0.43 -8.82 -4.93
N THR A 93 -0.10 -9.51 -5.93
CA THR A 93 0.62 -9.76 -7.19
C THR A 93 0.96 -8.43 -7.89
N SER A 94 2.06 -8.37 -8.64
CA SER A 94 2.53 -7.11 -9.21
C SER A 94 1.66 -6.65 -10.38
N GLY A 95 1.11 -5.45 -10.29
CA GLY A 95 0.34 -4.82 -11.36
C GLY A 95 1.24 -4.48 -12.56
N ARG A 96 2.46 -4.02 -12.29
CA ARG A 96 3.48 -3.68 -13.30
C ARG A 96 3.90 -4.85 -14.17
N SER A 97 3.81 -6.07 -13.65
CA SER A 97 4.10 -7.29 -14.41
C SER A 97 3.01 -7.66 -15.42
N LEU A 98 1.83 -7.04 -15.31
CA LEU A 98 0.68 -7.31 -16.18
C LEU A 98 0.67 -6.31 -17.33
N HIS A 99 0.29 -6.78 -18.52
CA HIS A 99 0.44 -6.01 -19.75
C HIS A 99 -0.90 -5.85 -20.47
N ALA A 100 -1.06 -4.75 -21.20
CA ALA A 100 -2.25 -4.47 -22.01
C ALA A 100 -2.27 -5.30 -23.30
N GLN A 101 -1.12 -5.77 -23.78
CA GLN A 101 -1.01 -6.74 -24.86
C GLN A 101 -1.19 -8.16 -24.32
N GLU A 102 -1.92 -9.00 -25.07
CA GLU A 102 -2.14 -10.41 -24.74
C GLU A 102 -2.59 -10.59 -23.27
N ILE A 103 -3.63 -9.85 -22.86
CA ILE A 103 -4.07 -9.75 -21.46
C ILE A 103 -4.35 -11.11 -20.82
N GLN A 104 -4.71 -12.14 -21.59
CA GLN A 104 -4.94 -13.49 -21.07
C GLN A 104 -3.66 -14.12 -20.49
N PHE A 105 -2.47 -13.69 -20.92
CA PHE A 105 -1.20 -14.15 -20.34
C PHE A 105 -0.99 -13.62 -18.91
N ASN A 106 -1.74 -12.59 -18.49
CA ASN A 106 -1.64 -12.05 -17.15
C ASN A 106 -2.08 -13.05 -16.07
N ASP A 107 -3.09 -13.90 -16.34
CA ASP A 107 -3.47 -14.97 -15.39
C ASP A 107 -2.32 -15.94 -15.10
N ILE A 108 -1.48 -16.22 -16.09
CA ILE A 108 -0.31 -17.11 -15.92
C ILE A 108 0.70 -16.44 -14.98
N ARG A 109 1.00 -15.15 -15.20
CA ARG A 109 1.90 -14.37 -14.34
C ARG A 109 1.38 -14.29 -12.90
N THR A 110 0.11 -13.93 -12.75
CA THR A 110 -0.56 -13.86 -11.45
C THR A 110 -0.56 -15.21 -10.73
N THR A 111 -0.77 -16.32 -11.45
CA THR A 111 -0.71 -17.68 -10.87
C THR A 111 0.66 -18.01 -10.30
N LEU A 112 1.74 -17.69 -11.02
CA LEU A 112 3.11 -17.95 -10.55
C LEU A 112 3.47 -17.07 -9.34
N GLN A 113 3.03 -15.80 -9.35
CA GLN A 113 3.25 -14.87 -8.23
C GLN A 113 2.47 -15.28 -6.97
N ALA A 114 1.24 -15.76 -7.14
CA ALA A 114 0.42 -16.31 -6.08
C ALA A 114 1.06 -17.57 -5.49
N LEU A 115 1.67 -18.42 -6.32
CA LEU A 115 2.38 -19.61 -5.87
C LEU A 115 3.57 -19.24 -4.98
N TYR A 116 4.39 -18.25 -5.38
CA TYR A 116 5.47 -17.74 -4.52
C TYR A 116 4.94 -17.24 -3.17
N ALA A 117 3.82 -16.49 -3.18
CA ALA A 117 3.24 -15.94 -1.96
C ALA A 117 2.74 -17.03 -1.00
N LEU A 118 2.02 -18.03 -1.52
CA LEU A 118 1.44 -19.11 -0.72
C LEU A 118 2.50 -20.09 -0.22
N PHE A 119 3.46 -20.46 -1.05
CA PHE A 119 4.52 -21.39 -0.63
C PHE A 119 5.49 -20.74 0.36
N ASP A 120 5.63 -19.41 0.34
CA ASP A 120 6.30 -18.66 1.41
C ASP A 120 5.33 -18.27 2.54
N ASN A 121 4.19 -18.94 2.66
CA ASN A 121 3.26 -18.85 3.80
C ASN A 121 2.86 -17.41 4.16
N CYS A 122 2.36 -16.64 3.18
CA CYS A 122 1.82 -15.30 3.42
C CYS A 122 0.57 -15.33 4.31
N ASN A 123 0.31 -14.28 5.09
CA ASN A 123 -0.88 -14.23 5.96
C ASN A 123 -2.15 -13.81 5.20
N SER A 124 -2.01 -13.13 4.07
CA SER A 124 -3.11 -12.65 3.25
C SER A 124 -2.60 -12.40 1.82
N LEU A 125 -3.43 -12.70 0.82
CA LEU A 125 -3.08 -12.59 -0.59
C LEU A 125 -4.17 -11.88 -1.40
N HIS A 126 -3.76 -10.93 -2.24
CA HIS A 126 -4.54 -10.38 -3.34
C HIS A 126 -3.94 -10.83 -4.68
N THR A 127 -4.81 -11.33 -5.56
CA THR A 127 -4.49 -11.69 -6.94
C THR A 127 -5.15 -10.69 -7.87
N ASN A 128 -4.35 -10.01 -8.69
CA ASN A 128 -4.85 -9.05 -9.67
C ASN A 128 -5.61 -9.78 -10.77
N ALA A 129 -6.54 -9.07 -11.40
CA ALA A 129 -7.26 -9.59 -12.54
C ALA A 129 -6.44 -9.50 -13.83
N TYR A 130 -6.79 -10.29 -14.84
CA TYR A 130 -6.06 -10.33 -16.11
C TYR A 130 -6.13 -9.00 -16.89
N ASP A 131 -7.14 -8.17 -16.63
CA ASP A 131 -7.43 -6.88 -17.28
C ASP A 131 -6.91 -5.66 -16.49
N GLU A 132 -6.11 -5.88 -15.43
CA GLU A 132 -5.53 -4.84 -14.55
C GLU A 132 -4.84 -3.70 -15.32
N ALA A 133 -4.18 -4.01 -16.43
CA ALA A 133 -3.46 -3.04 -17.24
C ALA A 133 -4.38 -2.06 -18.01
N ILE A 134 -5.70 -2.29 -18.02
CA ILE A 134 -6.67 -1.56 -18.85
C ILE A 134 -7.75 -0.88 -18.01
N THR A 135 -8.37 -1.60 -17.07
CA THR A 135 -9.52 -1.11 -16.30
C THR A 135 -9.55 -1.71 -14.90
N THR A 136 -10.37 -1.14 -14.03
CA THR A 136 -10.74 -1.82 -12.79
C THR A 136 -11.49 -3.12 -13.10
N PRO A 137 -11.25 -4.21 -12.35
CA PRO A 137 -11.73 -5.54 -12.69
C PRO A 137 -13.25 -5.67 -12.78
N THR A 138 -13.75 -6.35 -13.82
CA THR A 138 -15.16 -6.78 -13.90
C THR A 138 -15.47 -7.92 -12.96
N GLU A 139 -16.75 -8.23 -12.70
CA GLU A 139 -17.13 -9.40 -11.90
C GLU A 139 -16.57 -10.71 -12.48
N GLU A 140 -16.49 -10.81 -13.81
CA GLU A 140 -15.90 -11.95 -14.51
C GLU A 140 -14.39 -12.03 -14.27
N SER A 141 -13.70 -10.90 -14.41
CA SER A 141 -12.25 -10.79 -14.21
C SER A 141 -11.86 -11.07 -12.76
N VAL A 142 -12.64 -10.57 -11.79
CA VAL A 142 -12.47 -10.88 -10.36
C VAL A 142 -12.67 -12.37 -10.10
N ARG A 143 -13.66 -13.01 -10.72
CA ARG A 143 -13.90 -14.46 -10.53
C ARG A 143 -12.69 -15.29 -10.95
N ARG A 144 -12.04 -14.93 -12.07
CA ARG A 144 -10.79 -15.58 -12.52
C ARG A 144 -9.64 -15.36 -11.54
N ALA A 145 -9.46 -14.12 -11.08
CA ALA A 145 -8.42 -13.79 -10.11
C ALA A 145 -8.60 -14.60 -8.80
N VAL A 146 -9.82 -14.66 -8.26
CA VAL A 146 -10.14 -15.46 -7.06
C VAL A 146 -9.93 -16.95 -7.31
N ALA A 147 -10.29 -17.46 -8.50
CA ALA A 147 -10.13 -18.87 -8.84
C ALA A 147 -8.65 -19.31 -8.78
N ILE A 148 -7.68 -18.44 -9.09
CA ILE A 148 -6.25 -18.74 -8.92
C ILE A 148 -5.95 -19.18 -7.48
N GLN A 149 -6.41 -18.40 -6.49
CA GLN A 149 -6.18 -18.74 -5.08
C GLN A 149 -6.92 -20.02 -4.68
N LEU A 150 -8.14 -20.21 -5.17
CA LEU A 150 -8.93 -21.41 -4.87
C LEU A 150 -8.29 -22.69 -5.44
N ILE A 151 -7.81 -22.65 -6.69
CA ILE A 151 -7.15 -23.79 -7.34
C ILE A 151 -5.86 -24.12 -6.58
N ILE A 152 -5.01 -23.13 -6.26
CA ILE A 152 -3.77 -23.40 -5.50
C ILE A 152 -4.10 -23.98 -4.12
N ASN A 153 -5.10 -23.44 -3.41
CA ASN A 153 -5.41 -23.89 -2.06
C ASN A 153 -6.16 -25.23 -1.97
N HIS A 154 -6.97 -25.57 -2.98
CA HIS A 154 -7.86 -26.74 -2.92
C HIS A 154 -7.49 -27.87 -3.89
N GLU A 155 -6.81 -27.57 -5.00
CA GLU A 155 -6.50 -28.56 -6.05
C GLU A 155 -5.00 -28.87 -6.14
N LEU A 156 -4.11 -27.89 -5.93
CA LEU A 156 -2.68 -28.11 -6.05
C LEU A 156 -2.14 -28.96 -4.89
N GLY A 157 -1.86 -30.24 -5.17
CA GLY A 157 -1.45 -31.21 -4.16
C GLY A 157 -0.20 -30.86 -3.35
N LEU A 158 0.73 -30.06 -3.88
CA LEU A 158 1.91 -29.64 -3.12
C LEU A 158 1.56 -28.65 -2.00
N ASN A 159 0.45 -27.90 -2.14
CA ASN A 159 0.02 -26.90 -1.15
C ASN A 159 -0.57 -27.52 0.13
N PHE A 160 -0.79 -28.85 0.18
CA PHE A 160 -1.05 -29.55 1.45
C PHE A 160 0.17 -29.55 2.39
N ASN A 161 1.37 -29.34 1.86
CA ASN A 161 2.56 -29.07 2.63
C ASN A 161 2.65 -27.55 2.89
N GLU A 162 2.68 -27.14 4.16
CA GLU A 162 2.70 -25.71 4.56
C GLU A 162 4.11 -25.10 4.56
N ASN A 163 5.15 -25.90 4.35
CA ASN A 163 6.55 -25.45 4.29
C ASN A 163 7.33 -26.08 3.11
N PRO A 164 6.80 -26.09 1.87
CA PRO A 164 7.38 -26.82 0.74
C PRO A 164 8.74 -26.27 0.29
N TRP A 165 9.06 -25.04 0.71
CA TRP A 165 10.31 -24.36 0.42
C TRP A 165 11.46 -24.68 1.40
N GLN A 166 11.19 -25.24 2.58
CA GLN A 166 12.24 -25.55 3.55
C GLN A 166 13.10 -26.73 3.07
N GLY A 167 14.43 -26.59 3.20
CA GLY A 167 15.41 -27.58 2.73
C GLY A 167 15.82 -27.44 1.26
N SER A 168 15.20 -26.53 0.48
CA SER A 168 15.61 -26.25 -0.89
C SER A 168 16.89 -25.41 -0.92
N TYR A 169 17.96 -25.93 -1.52
CA TYR A 169 19.26 -25.25 -1.57
C TYR A 169 19.19 -23.85 -2.21
N VAL A 170 18.44 -23.71 -3.31
CA VAL A 170 18.29 -22.41 -3.98
C VAL A 170 17.52 -21.42 -3.12
N ILE A 171 16.49 -21.88 -2.41
CA ILE A 171 15.71 -21.03 -1.52
C ILE A 171 16.53 -20.58 -0.32
N GLU A 172 17.26 -21.49 0.34
CA GLU A 172 18.09 -21.15 1.49
C GLU A 172 19.19 -20.16 1.10
N GLN A 173 19.92 -20.44 0.01
CA GLN A 173 20.96 -19.55 -0.48
C GLN A 173 20.40 -18.18 -0.88
N LEU A 174 19.27 -18.15 -1.58
CA LEU A 174 18.65 -16.89 -1.99
C LEU A 174 18.12 -16.10 -0.79
N THR A 175 17.62 -16.78 0.24
CA THR A 175 17.22 -16.14 1.51
C THR A 175 18.39 -15.40 2.14
N ASP A 176 19.56 -16.04 2.21
CA ASP A 176 20.76 -15.43 2.81
C ASP A 176 21.30 -14.28 1.95
N LEU A 177 21.31 -14.42 0.62
CA LEU A 177 21.74 -13.37 -0.30
C LEU A 177 20.82 -12.13 -0.22
N VAL A 178 19.51 -12.34 -0.18
CA VAL A 178 18.52 -11.25 -0.08
C VAL A 178 18.60 -10.59 1.30
N GLU A 179 18.73 -11.37 2.39
CA GLU A 179 18.90 -10.81 3.74
C GLU A 179 20.14 -9.92 3.84
N GLU A 180 21.28 -10.38 3.33
CA GLU A 180 22.53 -9.61 3.32
C GLU A 180 22.41 -8.34 2.46
N ALA A 181 21.78 -8.42 1.30
CA ALA A 181 21.56 -7.27 0.44
C ALA A 181 20.66 -6.21 1.11
N VAL A 182 19.64 -6.63 1.86
CA VAL A 182 18.80 -5.74 2.66
C VAL A 182 19.59 -5.06 3.78
N TYR A 183 20.49 -5.77 4.47
CA TYR A 183 21.32 -5.14 5.50
C TYR A 183 22.26 -4.08 4.93
N LYS A 184 22.87 -4.32 3.76
CA LYS A 184 23.67 -3.29 3.07
C LYS A 184 22.85 -2.06 2.72
N GLU A 185 21.60 -2.25 2.34
CA GLU A 185 20.70 -1.13 2.07
C GLU A 185 20.34 -0.35 3.35
N PHE A 186 20.17 -1.05 4.49
CA PHE A 186 20.00 -0.38 5.79
C PHE A 186 21.21 0.48 6.15
N GLU A 187 22.43 0.00 5.92
CA GLU A 187 23.65 0.79 6.13
C GLU A 187 23.65 2.05 5.26
N ALA A 188 23.33 1.91 3.97
CA ALA A 188 23.25 3.05 3.06
C ALA A 188 22.22 4.10 3.51
N ILE A 189 21.07 3.68 4.04
CA ILE A 189 20.06 4.58 4.60
C ILE A 189 20.54 5.21 5.92
N SER A 190 21.20 4.43 6.78
CA SER A 190 21.74 4.92 8.06
C SER A 190 22.81 5.99 7.87
N ASP A 191 23.72 5.81 6.91
CA ASP A 191 24.77 6.78 6.56
C ASP A 191 24.22 8.13 6.07
N ARG A 192 22.95 8.16 5.68
CA ARG A 192 22.20 9.35 5.25
C ARG A 192 21.31 9.94 6.35
N GLY A 193 21.50 9.54 7.61
CA GLY A 193 20.70 10.02 8.74
C GLY A 193 19.37 9.28 8.90
N GLY A 194 19.33 8.00 8.53
CA GLY A 194 18.13 7.17 8.58
C GLY A 194 17.12 7.53 7.49
N VAL A 195 15.90 7.00 7.60
CA VAL A 195 14.86 7.17 6.57
C VAL A 195 14.55 8.63 6.28
N LEU A 196 14.47 9.48 7.31
CA LEU A 196 14.13 10.91 7.15
C LEU A 196 15.23 11.68 6.44
N GLY A 197 16.50 11.50 6.83
CA GLY A 197 17.62 12.17 6.15
C GLY A 197 17.83 11.65 4.72
N ALA A 198 17.56 10.35 4.48
CA ALA A 198 17.52 9.78 3.14
C ALA A 198 16.39 10.41 2.30
N MET A 199 15.22 10.69 2.89
CA MET A 199 14.13 11.38 2.21
C MET A 199 14.46 12.84 1.88
N ASP A 200 15.16 13.56 2.76
CA ASP A 200 15.60 14.95 2.52
C ASP A 200 16.57 15.06 1.33
N THR A 201 17.37 14.01 1.10
CA THR A 201 18.29 13.89 -0.04
C THR A 201 17.69 13.17 -1.24
N MET A 202 16.40 12.85 -1.21
CA MET A 202 15.66 12.08 -2.23
C MET A 202 16.26 10.70 -2.54
N TYR A 203 17.04 10.09 -1.64
CA TYR A 203 17.76 8.86 -1.92
C TYR A 203 16.84 7.72 -2.38
N GLN A 204 15.80 7.42 -1.60
CA GLN A 204 14.87 6.35 -1.98
C GLN A 204 14.19 6.66 -3.32
N ARG A 205 13.73 7.90 -3.51
CA ARG A 205 13.03 8.30 -4.75
C ARG A 205 13.94 8.23 -5.97
N GLY A 206 15.16 8.73 -5.88
CA GLY A 206 16.15 8.68 -6.94
C GLY A 206 16.46 7.24 -7.33
N LYS A 207 16.72 6.38 -6.34
CA LYS A 207 17.00 4.96 -6.58
C LYS A 207 15.83 4.21 -7.22
N ILE A 208 14.59 4.45 -6.77
CA ILE A 208 13.39 3.87 -7.40
C ILE A 208 13.29 4.29 -8.88
N GLN A 209 13.57 5.56 -9.19
CA GLN A 209 13.54 6.08 -10.56
C GLN A 209 14.64 5.47 -11.43
N GLU A 210 15.86 5.33 -10.90
CA GLU A 210 16.98 4.68 -11.58
C GLU A 210 16.66 3.21 -11.92
N GLU A 211 16.14 2.45 -10.95
CA GLU A 211 15.73 1.06 -11.14
C GLU A 211 14.56 0.94 -12.13
N SER A 212 13.61 1.88 -12.08
CA SER A 212 12.51 1.94 -13.05
C SER A 212 13.02 2.16 -14.47
N LEU A 213 13.91 3.12 -14.67
CA LEU A 213 14.49 3.43 -15.98
C LEU A 213 15.32 2.27 -16.51
N TYR A 214 16.06 1.59 -15.65
CA TYR A 214 16.81 0.38 -16.00
C TYR A 214 15.87 -0.74 -16.50
N TYR A 215 14.77 -0.99 -15.79
CA TYR A 215 13.76 -1.96 -16.22
C TYR A 215 13.13 -1.57 -17.56
N GLU A 216 12.67 -0.33 -17.73
CA GLU A 216 12.04 0.11 -18.99
C GLU A 216 13.02 0.06 -20.15
N HIS A 217 14.30 0.41 -19.93
CA HIS A 217 15.33 0.29 -20.96
C HIS A 217 15.46 -1.16 -21.45
N LYS A 218 15.58 -2.12 -20.53
CA LYS A 218 15.66 -3.55 -20.85
C LYS A 218 14.41 -4.10 -21.53
N LYS A 219 13.24 -3.59 -21.16
CA LYS A 219 11.97 -3.93 -21.78
C LYS A 219 11.91 -3.42 -23.22
N HIS A 220 12.36 -2.19 -23.47
CA HIS A 220 12.34 -1.60 -24.81
C HIS A 220 13.43 -2.15 -25.73
N ASP A 221 14.62 -2.43 -25.22
CA ASP A 221 15.72 -2.99 -26.02
C ASP A 221 15.60 -4.52 -26.23
N GLY A 222 14.71 -5.19 -25.49
CA GLY A 222 14.44 -6.62 -25.59
C GLY A 222 15.39 -7.53 -24.79
N SER A 223 16.35 -6.97 -24.06
CA SER A 223 17.26 -7.73 -23.19
C SER A 223 16.55 -8.36 -21.98
N LEU A 224 15.40 -7.80 -21.58
CA LEU A 224 14.44 -8.45 -20.69
C LEU A 224 13.26 -9.01 -21.53
N PRO A 225 13.17 -10.33 -21.74
CA PRO A 225 12.11 -10.90 -22.56
C PRO A 225 10.76 -10.82 -21.85
N LEU A 226 9.79 -10.19 -22.51
CA LEU A 226 8.39 -10.10 -22.07
C LEU A 226 7.47 -10.68 -23.15
N ILE A 227 6.92 -11.86 -22.85
CA ILE A 227 6.05 -12.64 -23.74
C ILE A 227 4.79 -11.84 -24.09
N GLY A 228 4.53 -11.64 -25.37
CA GLY A 228 3.41 -10.85 -25.89
C GLY A 228 3.68 -9.34 -25.94
N VAL A 229 4.85 -8.87 -25.50
CA VAL A 229 5.20 -7.43 -25.49
C VAL A 229 6.39 -7.13 -26.41
N ASN A 230 7.53 -7.77 -26.20
CA ASN A 230 8.73 -7.56 -27.02
C ASN A 230 9.25 -8.85 -27.68
N THR A 231 8.72 -10.01 -27.29
CA THR A 231 9.00 -11.32 -27.88
C THR A 231 7.75 -12.18 -27.86
N PHE A 232 7.68 -13.21 -28.72
CA PHE A 232 6.48 -14.03 -28.92
C PHE A 232 5.23 -13.16 -29.19
N LEU A 233 5.36 -12.27 -30.18
CA LEU A 233 4.28 -11.36 -30.57
C LEU A 233 3.18 -12.11 -31.36
N PRO A 234 1.92 -11.63 -31.30
CA PRO A 234 0.87 -12.16 -32.15
C PRO A 234 1.28 -12.08 -33.63
N LYS A 235 0.77 -13.02 -34.44
CA LYS A 235 0.90 -12.93 -35.90
C LYS A 235 0.27 -11.63 -36.40
N GLU A 236 0.79 -11.05 -37.49
CA GLU A 236 0.22 -9.84 -38.09
C GLU A 236 -1.30 -9.97 -38.26
N HIS A 237 -2.05 -8.96 -37.80
CA HIS A 237 -3.52 -8.89 -37.73
C HIS A 237 -4.24 -9.75 -36.67
N ALA A 238 -3.52 -10.50 -35.82
CA ALA A 238 -4.14 -11.24 -34.69
C ALA A 238 -4.13 -10.46 -33.36
N GLY A 239 -3.30 -9.41 -33.24
CA GLY A 239 -3.19 -8.58 -32.04
C GLY A 239 -4.28 -7.51 -31.92
N GLU A 240 -5.05 -7.26 -32.98
CA GLU A 240 -6.26 -6.47 -32.96
C GLU A 240 -7.46 -7.35 -32.57
N THR A 241 -7.34 -8.12 -31.48
CA THR A 241 -8.57 -8.50 -30.79
C THR A 241 -9.07 -7.22 -30.13
N ALA A 242 -9.82 -6.43 -30.91
CA ALA A 242 -10.77 -5.45 -30.42
C ALA A 242 -11.86 -6.20 -29.64
N THR A 243 -11.49 -6.95 -28.61
CA THR A 243 -12.40 -7.22 -27.51
C THR A 243 -12.73 -5.85 -26.96
N THR A 244 -13.96 -5.40 -27.19
CA THR A 244 -14.55 -4.29 -26.44
C THR A 244 -14.51 -4.71 -24.98
N ILE A 245 -13.43 -4.35 -24.29
CA ILE A 245 -13.27 -4.59 -22.86
C ILE A 245 -14.25 -3.63 -22.18
N GLU A 246 -15.11 -4.20 -21.35
CA GLU A 246 -16.05 -3.43 -20.55
C GLU A 246 -15.25 -2.55 -19.57
N LEU A 247 -15.30 -1.24 -19.78
CA LEU A 247 -14.63 -0.28 -18.91
C LEU A 247 -15.55 0.04 -17.73
N ILE A 248 -15.09 -0.27 -16.53
CA ILE A 248 -15.81 0.12 -15.32
C ILE A 248 -15.43 1.56 -14.99
N ARG A 249 -16.42 2.45 -15.06
CA ARG A 249 -16.30 3.87 -14.76
C ARG A 249 -17.51 4.31 -13.95
N SER A 250 -17.32 5.29 -13.07
CA SER A 250 -18.42 5.93 -12.35
C SER A 250 -19.37 6.64 -13.33
N THR A 251 -20.66 6.39 -13.19
CA THR A 251 -21.72 7.04 -13.98
C THR A 251 -21.93 8.49 -13.55
N GLU A 252 -22.58 9.29 -14.41
CA GLU A 252 -22.90 10.68 -14.05
C GLU A 252 -23.94 10.75 -12.93
N GLU A 253 -24.85 9.79 -12.88
CA GLU A 253 -25.84 9.65 -11.80
C GLU A 253 -25.16 9.39 -10.45
N GLU A 254 -24.18 8.48 -10.40
CA GLU A 254 -23.42 8.22 -9.16
C GLU A 254 -22.68 9.47 -8.66
N LYS A 255 -22.09 10.26 -9.57
CA LYS A 255 -21.44 11.53 -9.20
C LYS A 255 -22.45 12.53 -8.65
N GLY A 256 -23.57 12.73 -9.35
CA GLY A 256 -24.65 13.61 -8.91
C GLY A 256 -25.24 13.20 -7.57
N GLN A 257 -25.41 11.89 -7.36
CA GLN A 257 -25.87 11.33 -6.09
C GLN A 257 -24.87 11.60 -4.96
N GLN A 258 -23.56 11.44 -5.20
CA GLN A 258 -22.55 11.73 -4.18
C GLN A 258 -22.45 13.21 -3.83
N ILE A 259 -22.61 14.12 -4.81
CA ILE A 259 -22.70 15.56 -4.54
C ILE A 259 -23.91 15.86 -3.66
N THR A 260 -25.07 15.31 -4.02
CA THR A 260 -26.32 15.48 -3.26
C THR A 260 -26.18 14.93 -1.84
N ASN A 261 -25.54 13.77 -1.67
CA ASN A 261 -25.30 13.14 -0.37
C ASN A 261 -24.42 14.02 0.54
N VAL A 262 -23.34 14.59 0.00
CA VAL A 262 -22.45 15.48 0.76
C VAL A 262 -23.17 16.77 1.15
N GLN A 263 -23.91 17.40 0.24
CA GLN A 263 -24.69 18.60 0.54
C GLN A 263 -25.77 18.33 1.59
N ALA A 264 -26.50 17.22 1.46
CA ALA A 264 -27.53 16.82 2.43
C ALA A 264 -26.91 16.54 3.80
N PHE A 265 -25.78 15.84 3.85
CA PHE A 265 -25.02 15.62 5.09
C PHE A 265 -24.63 16.95 5.74
N GLN A 266 -24.02 17.87 4.98
CA GLN A 266 -23.59 19.17 5.48
C GLN A 266 -24.76 20.00 6.02
N LYS A 267 -25.87 20.08 5.27
CA LYS A 267 -27.08 20.78 5.70
C LYS A 267 -27.67 20.20 6.98
N ALA A 268 -27.65 18.88 7.14
CA ALA A 268 -28.21 18.20 8.30
C ALA A 268 -27.28 18.21 9.52
N ARG A 269 -25.95 18.19 9.32
CA ARG A 269 -24.97 17.93 10.37
C ARG A 269 -24.16 19.14 10.78
N ASN A 270 -23.78 20.03 9.86
CA ASN A 270 -23.00 21.23 10.21
C ASN A 270 -23.70 22.14 11.24
N PRO A 271 -25.05 22.34 11.21
CA PRO A 271 -25.71 23.16 12.24
C PRO A 271 -25.63 22.60 13.66
N LEU A 272 -25.27 21.33 13.81
CA LEU A 272 -25.03 20.69 15.10
C LEU A 272 -23.63 21.01 15.64
N ALA A 273 -22.76 21.69 14.88
CA ALA A 273 -21.41 22.11 15.24
C ALA A 273 -21.39 23.41 16.11
N PRO A 274 -20.32 23.75 16.86
CA PRO A 274 -20.39 24.80 17.87
C PRO A 274 -20.26 26.17 17.17
N SER A 275 -20.99 27.19 17.65
CA SER A 275 -20.93 28.52 17.06
C SER A 275 -19.50 29.11 17.08
N GLY A 276 -18.98 29.53 15.92
CA GLY A 276 -17.66 30.17 15.79
C GLY A 276 -16.63 29.41 14.93
N GLU A 277 -17.07 28.48 14.07
CA GLU A 277 -16.19 27.67 13.24
C GLU A 277 -15.48 28.46 12.12
N THR A 278 -14.39 27.89 11.63
CA THR A 278 -13.65 28.38 10.47
C THR A 278 -14.51 28.43 9.21
N GLY A 279 -14.27 29.40 8.32
CA GLY A 279 -15.05 29.70 7.11
C GLY A 279 -15.09 28.63 6.01
N HIS A 280 -14.81 27.36 6.32
CA HIS A 280 -14.92 26.20 5.41
C HIS A 280 -16.37 25.73 5.24
N ALA A 281 -17.32 26.67 5.26
CA ALA A 281 -18.73 26.41 5.01
C ALA A 281 -18.93 26.30 3.49
N HIS A 282 -19.05 25.08 2.97
CA HIS A 282 -19.53 24.88 1.60
C HIS A 282 -21.06 24.82 1.55
N GLU A 283 -21.69 25.90 2.04
CA GLU A 283 -22.85 26.62 1.49
C GLU A 283 -23.40 27.59 2.56
N VAL A 284 -23.87 28.73 2.07
CA VAL A 284 -24.36 29.90 2.82
C VAL A 284 -25.87 30.04 2.57
N ASP A 285 -26.59 30.43 3.61
CA ASP A 285 -28.00 30.87 3.67
C ASP A 285 -29.11 29.82 3.45
N SER A 286 -29.59 29.29 4.58
CA SER A 286 -31.03 29.08 4.76
C SER A 286 -31.47 29.73 6.07
N ALA A 287 -32.32 30.76 5.95
CA ALA A 287 -32.78 31.65 7.03
C ALA A 287 -33.74 31.01 8.05
N ASP A 288 -33.84 29.68 8.12
CA ASP A 288 -34.71 28.99 9.07
C ASP A 288 -34.00 27.75 9.62
N ALA A 289 -33.40 27.87 10.81
CA ALA A 289 -32.92 26.74 11.60
C ALA A 289 -33.53 26.80 13.02
N PRO A 290 -34.22 25.74 13.50
CA PRO A 290 -34.70 25.70 14.87
C PRO A 290 -33.56 25.44 15.87
N VAL A 291 -33.60 26.25 16.94
CA VAL A 291 -33.02 26.16 18.29
C VAL A 291 -32.10 25.00 18.67
N LYS A 292 -30.87 25.39 19.08
CA LYS A 292 -30.00 24.91 20.19
C LYS A 292 -30.18 23.46 20.66
N GLN A 293 -29.45 22.54 20.02
CA GLN A 293 -28.97 21.35 20.72
C GLN A 293 -27.69 21.68 21.50
N VAL A 294 -27.50 20.97 22.61
CA VAL A 294 -26.31 21.05 23.46
C VAL A 294 -25.11 20.58 22.64
N HIS A 295 -24.19 21.49 22.34
CA HIS A 295 -22.92 21.14 21.73
C HIS A 295 -21.93 20.68 22.81
N ASP A 296 -21.13 19.66 22.51
CA ASP A 296 -20.01 19.18 23.34
C ASP A 296 -18.70 20.01 23.22
N GLY A 297 -18.72 21.16 22.54
CA GLY A 297 -17.54 21.99 22.25
C GLY A 297 -16.60 21.51 21.12
N HIS A 298 -16.88 20.40 20.41
CA HIS A 298 -15.93 19.78 19.47
C HIS A 298 -16.30 20.02 17.98
N GLY A 299 -15.80 21.11 17.39
CA GLY A 299 -15.93 21.45 15.96
C GLY A 299 -14.59 21.56 15.21
N LEU A 300 -14.58 22.10 13.99
CA LEU A 300 -13.33 22.27 13.21
C LEU A 300 -12.31 23.16 13.92
N ARG A 301 -12.78 24.19 14.64
CA ARG A 301 -11.91 25.06 15.41
C ARG A 301 -11.23 24.30 16.56
N TYR A 302 -11.97 23.44 17.25
CA TYR A 302 -11.42 22.57 18.28
C TYR A 302 -10.36 21.62 17.71
N LEU A 303 -10.60 21.05 16.52
CA LEU A 303 -9.64 20.21 15.82
C LEU A 303 -8.35 20.97 15.49
N GLN A 304 -8.46 22.19 14.96
CA GLN A 304 -7.32 23.06 14.66
C GLN A 304 -6.52 23.45 15.90
N ASP A 305 -7.21 23.86 16.97
CA ASP A 305 -6.55 24.25 18.22
C ASP A 305 -5.89 23.04 18.88
N THR A 306 -6.52 21.86 18.84
CA THR A 306 -5.92 20.58 19.25
C THR A 306 -4.61 20.30 18.50
N ALA A 307 -4.59 20.52 17.18
CA ALA A 307 -3.37 20.36 16.36
C ALA A 307 -2.28 21.39 16.72
N ARG A 308 -2.63 22.67 16.87
CA ARG A 308 -1.68 23.74 17.25
C ARG A 308 -1.08 23.53 18.62
N GLU A 309 -1.88 23.05 19.56
CA GLU A 309 -1.46 22.72 20.93
C GLU A 309 -0.73 21.38 21.04
N ARG A 310 -0.51 20.69 19.90
CA ARG A 310 0.16 19.37 19.83
C ARG A 310 -0.52 18.31 20.71
N ARG A 311 -1.84 18.40 20.87
CA ARG A 311 -2.68 17.39 21.54
C ARG A 311 -3.02 16.24 20.58
N ASN A 312 -3.77 15.25 21.07
CA ASN A 312 -4.17 14.11 20.25
C ASN A 312 -5.21 14.52 19.19
N VAL A 313 -4.76 14.69 17.96
CA VAL A 313 -5.61 15.09 16.82
C VAL A 313 -6.63 14.00 16.47
N PHE A 314 -6.31 12.71 16.64
CA PHE A 314 -7.22 11.62 16.30
C PHE A 314 -8.46 11.61 17.20
N GLU A 315 -8.30 11.94 18.49
CA GLU A 315 -9.43 12.09 19.41
C GLU A 315 -10.38 13.22 18.97
N ALA A 316 -9.83 14.36 18.55
CA ALA A 316 -10.64 15.45 17.98
C ALA A 316 -11.29 15.07 16.64
N LEU A 317 -10.62 14.23 15.82
CA LEU A 317 -11.20 13.73 14.57
C LEU A 317 -12.43 12.87 14.81
N MET A 318 -12.46 12.05 15.87
CA MET A 318 -13.63 11.22 16.21
C MET A 318 -14.89 12.05 16.44
N GLU A 319 -14.74 13.28 16.88
CA GLU A 319 -15.85 14.24 17.04
C GLU A 319 -16.12 15.00 15.74
N ALA A 320 -15.07 15.51 15.08
CA ALA A 320 -15.22 16.30 13.86
C ALA A 320 -15.96 15.56 12.73
N VAL A 321 -15.73 14.24 12.57
CA VAL A 321 -16.37 13.44 11.51
C VAL A 321 -17.89 13.28 11.70
N LYS A 322 -18.43 13.55 12.89
CA LYS A 322 -19.87 13.47 13.15
C LYS A 322 -20.64 14.64 12.53
N THR A 323 -19.94 15.77 12.36
CA THR A 323 -20.52 17.04 11.92
C THR A 323 -19.94 17.56 10.60
N HIS A 324 -18.76 17.10 10.19
CA HIS A 324 -18.02 17.66 9.04
C HIS A 324 -17.65 16.61 8.01
N SER A 325 -17.68 17.01 6.74
CA SER A 325 -17.22 16.17 5.64
C SER A 325 -15.69 16.05 5.60
N LEU A 326 -15.20 15.04 4.88
CA LEU A 326 -13.76 14.84 4.66
C LEU A 326 -13.06 16.09 4.10
N GLY A 327 -13.71 16.76 3.16
CA GLY A 327 -13.18 17.99 2.55
C GLY A 327 -13.03 19.12 3.57
N GLN A 328 -14.05 19.34 4.42
CA GLN A 328 -14.02 20.38 5.45
C GLN A 328 -12.91 20.13 6.49
N ILE A 329 -12.79 18.88 6.94
CA ILE A 329 -11.75 18.46 7.90
C ILE A 329 -10.35 18.65 7.30
N SER A 330 -10.16 18.24 6.04
CA SER A 330 -8.84 18.32 5.38
C SER A 330 -8.38 19.78 5.23
N HIS A 331 -9.24 20.67 4.73
CA HIS A 331 -8.90 22.09 4.58
C HIS A 331 -8.67 22.77 5.94
N ALA A 332 -9.46 22.42 6.96
CA ALA A 332 -9.22 22.93 8.30
C ALA A 332 -7.83 22.52 8.84
N LEU A 333 -7.36 21.31 8.54
CA LEU A 333 -6.01 20.87 8.93
C LEU A 333 -4.91 21.50 8.06
N TYR A 334 -5.16 21.81 6.78
CA TYR A 334 -4.19 22.52 5.93
C TYR A 334 -3.87 23.92 6.46
N ASP A 335 -4.85 24.64 7.00
CA ASP A 335 -4.65 25.97 7.60
C ASP A 335 -3.67 25.97 8.80
N VAL A 336 -3.46 24.82 9.44
CA VAL A 336 -2.66 24.72 10.68
C VAL A 336 -1.45 23.81 10.57
N GLY A 337 -1.50 22.80 9.70
CA GLY A 337 -0.44 21.83 9.45
C GLY A 337 0.33 22.07 8.15
N GLY A 338 -0.18 22.95 7.28
CA GLY A 338 0.34 23.17 5.94
C GLY A 338 -0.05 22.07 4.95
N GLU A 339 0.21 22.33 3.67
CA GLU A 339 0.06 21.36 2.59
C GLU A 339 1.40 20.72 2.26
N TYR A 340 1.36 19.45 1.86
CA TYR A 340 2.55 18.78 1.35
C TYR A 340 3.07 19.49 0.10
N ARG A 341 4.33 19.93 0.13
CA ARG A 341 5.02 20.46 -1.06
C ARG A 341 5.72 19.31 -1.77
N ARG A 342 5.47 19.17 -3.06
CA ARG A 342 6.23 18.23 -3.91
C ARG A 342 7.69 18.66 -3.91
N ASN A 343 8.49 17.84 -3.25
CA ASN A 343 9.93 17.87 -3.40
C ASN A 343 10.28 17.46 -4.85
N MET A 344 10.93 18.38 -5.59
CA MET A 344 11.45 18.13 -6.95
C MET A 344 12.90 17.66 -6.86
#